data_AF-A0AAD7YWF1-F1
#
_entry.id   AF-A0AAD7YWF1-F1
#
_cell.length_a   1.000
_cell.length_b   1.000
_cell.length_c   1.000
_cell.angle_alpha   90.00
_cell.angle_beta   90.00
_cell.angle_gamma   90.00
#
_symmetry.space_group_name_H-M   'P 1'
#
loop_
_entity.id
_entity.type
_entity.pdbx_description
1 polymer ?
#
loop_
_entity_poly.entity_id
_entity_poly.type
_entity_poly.pdbx_seq_one_letter_code
_entity_poly.pdbx_strand_id
1 'polypeptide(L)'
;MNKQHEKRLYTPEEIKKIAPGYRGKAQNFDPSKIGKKSELPQKKQGPASPKVPAPTATDKAANPTPPKNTPLWADSIFGIDVAVRELNVNQEVSPNFGRAPEIVEEVYSAISGDDTNLNKQMTKGMLSYYTTAMLWARLLDIKAKRGNTNLTFEELEFCKAVMQHEYNIPQPIYLFLKGIGEVKDSTGKTVHLQNHVLPVTVVQGMGGYHSAAIDAEHHNLYEEIPSLGICGDIVMAEASEAVQPVPNFRVLPPNTRATRALCGNFGPIGARKEEVRILLQSVGIHANAFNETVGNTRLNINLLQKVSDYFAGCPTFRNEKVKLDALTIEGDAAQLTRSIPTNENVIPGTKWTELVIRPTSASANGVTVFGASYVMGYQLRKEAINGDHSNWCCVESAAAAQPWITHGWTTRLDR
;
A
#
# COMPACT_ATOMS: atom_id res chain seq x y z
N MET A 1 37.68 2.25 -76.62
CA MET A 1 38.44 3.23 -75.82
C MET A 1 37.57 3.70 -74.66
N ASN A 2 37.70 3.10 -73.48
CA ASN A 2 36.97 3.52 -72.27
C ASN A 2 37.71 4.68 -71.60
N LYS A 3 37.16 5.89 -71.68
CA LYS A 3 37.62 7.02 -70.87
C LYS A 3 37.05 6.85 -69.46
N GLN A 4 37.88 6.44 -68.51
CA GLN A 4 37.57 6.58 -67.10
C GLN A 4 37.54 8.08 -66.76
N HIS A 5 36.35 8.60 -66.43
CA HIS A 5 36.23 9.93 -65.85
C HIS A 5 36.65 9.87 -64.38
N GLU A 6 37.80 10.46 -64.06
CA GLU A 6 38.20 10.73 -62.69
C GLU A 6 37.14 11.60 -62.00
N LYS A 7 36.58 11.11 -60.90
CA LYS A 7 35.65 11.87 -60.05
C LYS A 7 36.42 12.97 -59.33
N ARG A 8 36.31 14.20 -59.83
CA ARG A 8 36.83 15.39 -59.14
C ARG A 8 36.05 15.59 -57.83
N LEU A 9 36.75 15.55 -56.70
CA LEU A 9 36.17 15.83 -55.38
C LEU A 9 36.08 17.35 -55.21
N TYR A 10 34.90 17.86 -54.88
CA TYR A 10 34.65 19.28 -54.63
C TYR A 10 34.83 19.60 -53.15
N THR A 11 35.43 20.76 -52.86
CA THR A 11 35.53 21.26 -51.49
C THR A 11 34.18 21.83 -51.02
N PRO A 12 33.91 21.89 -49.70
CA PRO A 12 32.65 22.44 -49.17
C PRO A 12 32.37 23.88 -49.60
N GLU A 13 33.41 24.69 -49.80
CA GLU A 13 33.28 26.08 -50.23
C GLU A 13 32.85 26.20 -51.69
N GLU A 14 33.37 25.33 -52.56
CA GLU A 14 32.96 25.24 -53.97
C GLU A 14 31.52 24.74 -54.10
N ILE A 15 31.13 23.76 -53.27
CA ILE A 15 29.76 23.24 -53.22
C ILE A 15 28.77 24.35 -52.84
N LYS A 16 29.11 25.19 -51.86
CA LYS A 16 28.23 26.28 -51.40
C LYS A 16 28.04 27.36 -52.46
N LYS A 17 29.02 27.56 -53.35
CA LYS A 17 28.88 28.45 -54.53
C LYS A 17 27.98 27.85 -55.61
N ILE A 18 28.03 26.53 -55.82
CA ILE A 18 27.29 25.84 -56.90
C ILE A 18 25.85 25.48 -56.49
N ALA A 19 25.63 25.08 -55.23
CA ALA A 19 24.31 24.77 -54.66
C ALA A 19 24.22 25.26 -53.20
N PRO A 20 23.83 26.53 -52.97
CA PRO A 20 23.81 27.14 -51.63
C PRO A 20 22.87 26.46 -50.62
N GLY A 21 21.95 25.58 -51.08
CA GLY A 21 21.04 24.80 -50.23
C GLY A 21 21.47 23.36 -49.94
N TYR A 22 22.61 22.88 -50.45
CA TYR A 22 23.03 21.48 -50.28
C TYR A 22 23.51 21.21 -48.84
N ARG A 23 22.89 20.24 -48.16
CA ARG A 23 23.22 19.84 -46.76
C ARG A 23 23.94 18.48 -46.65
N GLY A 24 24.35 17.88 -47.77
CA GLY A 24 25.01 16.57 -47.79
C GLY A 24 26.53 16.65 -47.60
N LYS A 25 27.18 15.48 -47.42
CA LYS A 25 28.65 15.38 -47.37
C LYS A 25 29.26 15.65 -48.75
N ALA A 26 30.39 16.34 -48.79
CA ALA A 26 31.07 16.75 -50.04
C ALA A 26 31.40 15.58 -50.99
N GLN A 27 31.69 14.40 -50.43
CA GLN A 27 31.98 13.17 -51.19
C GLN A 27 30.79 12.67 -52.04
N ASN A 28 29.56 13.05 -51.66
CA ASN A 28 28.33 12.64 -52.33
C ASN A 28 27.76 13.76 -53.22
N PHE A 29 28.51 14.85 -53.41
CA PHE A 29 28.08 15.96 -54.25
C PHE A 29 28.36 15.65 -55.71
N ASP A 30 27.30 15.68 -56.52
CA ASP A 30 27.37 15.49 -57.97
C ASP A 30 26.78 16.72 -58.67
N PRO A 31 27.62 17.58 -59.27
CA PRO A 31 27.15 18.83 -59.88
C PRO A 31 26.26 18.58 -61.11
N SER A 32 26.30 17.38 -61.71
CA SER A 32 25.46 17.04 -62.86
C SER A 32 23.97 16.87 -62.53
N LYS A 33 23.62 16.81 -61.24
CA LYS A 33 22.24 16.65 -60.74
C LYS A 33 21.59 17.96 -60.31
N ILE A 34 22.33 19.07 -60.31
CA ILE A 34 21.84 20.38 -59.90
C ILE A 34 21.14 21.03 -61.10
N GLY A 35 19.83 21.26 -60.98
CA GLY A 35 19.02 21.92 -62.01
C GLY A 35 18.11 21.01 -62.84
N LYS A 36 18.17 19.68 -62.68
CA LYS A 36 17.12 18.79 -63.20
C LYS A 36 15.93 18.84 -62.23
N LYS A 37 14.88 19.59 -62.58
CA LYS A 37 13.57 19.51 -61.92
C LYS A 37 13.16 18.04 -61.85
N SER A 38 13.22 17.44 -60.67
CA SER A 38 12.62 16.13 -60.46
C SER A 38 11.11 16.30 -60.60
N GLU A 39 10.52 15.66 -61.59
CA GLU A 39 9.09 15.38 -61.56
C GLU A 39 8.77 14.69 -60.23
N LEU A 40 7.76 15.24 -59.54
CA LEU A 40 7.23 14.70 -58.30
C LEU A 40 6.94 13.21 -58.49
N PRO A 41 7.39 12.32 -57.60
CA PRO A 41 6.91 10.95 -57.63
C PRO A 41 5.42 10.98 -57.33
N GLN A 42 4.62 10.54 -58.31
CA GLN A 42 3.22 10.21 -58.11
C GLN A 42 3.10 9.32 -56.87
N LYS A 43 2.13 9.66 -56.01
CA LYS A 43 1.69 8.84 -54.88
C LYS A 43 1.60 7.38 -55.33
N LYS A 44 2.50 6.53 -54.83
CA LYS A 44 2.29 5.08 -54.85
C LYS A 44 1.08 4.81 -53.97
N GLN A 45 -0.05 4.56 -54.61
CA GLN A 45 -1.08 3.68 -54.06
C GLN A 45 -0.42 2.36 -53.66
N GLY A 46 -0.94 1.75 -52.60
CA GLY A 46 -0.40 0.54 -51.99
C GLY A 46 -0.20 -0.62 -52.97
N PRO A 47 0.42 -1.72 -52.52
CA PRO A 47 0.68 -2.87 -53.37
C PRO A 47 -0.63 -3.33 -54.04
N ALA A 48 -0.60 -3.44 -55.36
CA ALA A 48 -1.67 -4.04 -56.12
C ALA A 48 -1.91 -5.46 -55.59
N SER A 49 -3.15 -5.74 -55.19
CA SER A 49 -3.60 -7.10 -54.90
C SER A 49 -3.15 -8.03 -56.05
N PRO A 50 -2.64 -9.23 -55.76
CA PRO A 50 -2.26 -10.16 -56.81
C PRO A 50 -3.50 -10.45 -57.66
N LYS A 51 -3.40 -10.19 -58.98
CA LYS A 51 -4.41 -10.64 -59.94
C LYS A 51 -4.35 -12.16 -59.96
N VAL A 52 -5.28 -12.78 -59.25
CA VAL A 52 -5.58 -14.20 -59.37
C VAL A 52 -6.10 -14.43 -60.80
N PRO A 53 -5.54 -15.36 -61.59
CA PRO A 53 -6.12 -15.74 -62.87
C PRO A 53 -7.54 -16.25 -62.63
N ALA A 54 -8.48 -15.87 -63.50
CA ALA A 54 -9.83 -16.44 -63.45
C ALA A 54 -9.72 -17.98 -63.56
N PRO A 55 -10.44 -18.75 -62.73
CA PRO A 55 -10.32 -20.20 -62.73
C PRO A 55 -10.93 -20.73 -64.04
N THR A 56 -10.07 -21.16 -64.96
CA THR A 56 -10.48 -22.05 -66.04
C THR A 56 -10.84 -23.39 -65.40
N ALA A 57 -12.12 -23.72 -65.47
CA ALA A 57 -12.60 -25.03 -65.06
C ALA A 57 -11.89 -26.14 -65.85
N THR A 58 -11.77 -27.29 -65.19
CA THR A 58 -11.38 -28.61 -65.69
C THR A 58 -9.91 -28.82 -66.04
N ASP A 59 -9.12 -29.17 -65.01
CA ASP A 59 -8.12 -30.24 -65.14
C ASP A 59 -8.20 -31.14 -63.90
N LYS A 60 -8.77 -32.34 -64.09
CA LYS A 60 -8.74 -33.39 -63.07
C LYS A 60 -7.34 -33.98 -63.05
N ALA A 61 -6.58 -33.72 -61.99
CA ALA A 61 -5.29 -34.36 -61.76
C ALA A 61 -5.48 -35.88 -61.67
N ALA A 62 -4.75 -36.64 -62.51
CA ALA A 62 -4.94 -38.07 -62.72
C ALA A 62 -4.53 -38.97 -61.54
N ASN A 63 -3.93 -38.42 -60.47
CA ASN A 63 -3.65 -39.14 -59.22
C ASN A 63 -3.83 -38.19 -58.04
N PRO A 64 -4.98 -38.22 -57.33
CA PRO A 64 -5.14 -37.41 -56.14
C PRO A 64 -4.22 -37.95 -55.04
N THR A 65 -3.22 -37.16 -54.65
CA THR A 65 -2.47 -37.42 -53.43
C THR A 65 -3.45 -37.36 -52.27
N PRO A 66 -3.56 -38.39 -51.42
CA PRO A 66 -4.51 -38.36 -50.32
C PRO A 66 -4.23 -37.14 -49.45
N PRO A 67 -5.24 -36.33 -49.12
CA PRO A 67 -5.03 -35.19 -48.25
C PRO A 67 -4.55 -35.72 -46.91
N LYS A 68 -3.29 -35.41 -46.58
CA LYS A 68 -2.82 -35.52 -45.20
C LYS A 68 -3.56 -34.45 -44.40
N ASN A 69 -4.78 -34.77 -44.00
CA ASN A 69 -5.50 -34.06 -42.93
C ASN A 69 -4.87 -34.46 -41.60
N THR A 70 -3.56 -34.30 -41.47
CA THR A 70 -2.92 -34.25 -40.17
C THR A 70 -3.23 -32.85 -39.66
N PRO A 71 -4.07 -32.69 -38.64
CA PRO A 71 -4.34 -31.36 -38.12
C PRO A 71 -3.02 -30.72 -37.68
N LEU A 72 -2.93 -29.39 -37.75
CA LEU A 72 -1.71 -28.64 -37.50
C LEU A 72 -1.08 -28.92 -36.11
N TRP A 73 -1.88 -29.45 -35.18
CA TRP A 73 -1.49 -29.85 -33.83
C TRP A 73 -1.01 -31.30 -33.68
N ALA A 74 -1.06 -32.13 -34.73
CA ALA A 74 -0.64 -33.53 -34.65
C ALA A 74 0.88 -33.70 -34.39
N ASP A 75 1.68 -32.70 -34.78
CA ASP A 75 3.12 -32.61 -34.50
C ASP A 75 3.45 -31.52 -33.45
N SER A 76 2.44 -30.98 -32.75
CA SER A 76 2.67 -29.94 -31.73
C SER A 76 3.24 -30.56 -30.46
N ILE A 77 4.50 -30.23 -30.16
CA ILE A 77 5.20 -30.54 -28.89
C ILE A 77 4.66 -29.65 -27.75
N PHE A 78 3.83 -28.65 -28.06
CA PHE A 78 3.23 -27.77 -27.08
C PHE A 78 1.94 -28.40 -26.53
N GLY A 79 2.07 -29.09 -25.39
CA GLY A 79 0.95 -29.28 -24.47
C GLY A 79 0.59 -27.91 -23.90
N ILE A 80 -0.40 -27.26 -24.50
CA ILE A 80 -0.85 -25.95 -24.07
C ILE A 80 -1.97 -26.16 -23.05
N ASP A 81 -1.60 -26.34 -21.78
CA ASP A 81 -2.48 -25.95 -20.67
C ASP A 81 -2.46 -24.41 -20.57
N VAL A 82 -2.99 -23.73 -21.59
CA VAL A 82 -3.28 -22.29 -21.47
C VAL A 82 -4.64 -22.17 -20.83
N ALA A 83 -4.62 -21.99 -19.52
CA ALA A 83 -5.72 -21.38 -18.81
C ALA A 83 -5.76 -19.90 -19.20
N VAL A 84 -6.63 -19.53 -20.13
CA VAL A 84 -7.00 -18.12 -20.33
C VAL A 84 -7.88 -17.74 -19.15
N ARG A 85 -7.30 -17.09 -18.15
CA ARG A 85 -8.06 -16.43 -17.09
C ARG A 85 -8.31 -14.99 -17.52
N GLU A 86 -9.56 -14.52 -17.44
CA GLU A 86 -9.85 -13.11 -17.66
C GLU A 86 -8.95 -12.26 -16.77
N LEU A 87 -8.20 -11.35 -17.41
CA LEU A 87 -7.35 -10.42 -16.69
C LEU A 87 -8.27 -9.36 -16.09
N ASN A 88 -8.69 -9.55 -14.84
CA ASN A 88 -9.44 -8.52 -14.13
C ASN A 88 -8.54 -7.28 -13.99
N VAL A 89 -8.75 -6.26 -14.80
CA VAL A 89 -7.84 -5.11 -14.95
C VAL A 89 -7.70 -4.31 -13.65
N ASN A 90 -8.73 -4.35 -12.79
CA ASN A 90 -8.75 -3.67 -11.50
C ASN A 90 -8.77 -4.70 -10.37
N GLN A 91 -7.59 -5.22 -10.03
CA GLN A 91 -7.45 -6.04 -8.84
C GLN A 91 -7.13 -5.14 -7.66
N GLU A 92 -8.02 -5.10 -6.68
CA GLU A 92 -7.79 -4.43 -5.41
C GLU A 92 -7.31 -5.42 -4.35
N VAL A 93 -6.47 -4.94 -3.45
CA VAL A 93 -6.03 -5.66 -2.25
C VAL A 93 -6.41 -4.85 -1.01
N SER A 94 -6.89 -5.53 0.03
CA SER A 94 -7.16 -4.94 1.35
C SER A 94 -6.09 -5.41 2.33
N PRO A 95 -5.01 -4.64 2.57
CA PRO A 95 -4.01 -5.03 3.54
C PRO A 95 -4.55 -4.91 4.97
N ASN A 96 -4.00 -5.75 5.83
CA ASN A 96 -4.11 -5.67 7.27
C ASN A 96 -3.00 -4.74 7.81
N PHE A 97 -3.38 -3.71 8.57
CA PHE A 97 -2.46 -2.79 9.25
C PHE A 97 -2.40 -3.03 10.76
N GLY A 98 -2.99 -4.13 11.23
CA GLY A 98 -3.04 -4.52 12.63
C GLY A 98 -1.68 -4.88 13.22
N ARG A 99 -0.61 -4.95 12.42
CA ARG A 99 0.79 -5.08 12.87
C ARG A 99 1.38 -3.76 13.40
N ALA A 100 0.75 -2.63 13.10
CA ALA A 100 1.26 -1.31 13.49
C ALA A 100 1.45 -1.14 15.02
N PRO A 101 0.53 -1.60 15.89
CA PRO A 101 0.72 -1.54 17.35
C PRO A 101 1.99 -2.26 17.82
N GLU A 102 2.34 -3.39 17.23
CA GLU A 102 3.52 -4.14 17.67
C GLU A 102 4.81 -3.53 17.13
N ILE A 103 4.81 -2.97 15.93
CA ILE A 103 5.93 -2.14 15.45
C ILE A 103 6.14 -0.96 16.42
N VAL A 104 5.07 -0.33 16.89
CA VAL A 104 5.13 0.70 17.93
C VAL A 104 5.70 0.16 19.25
N GLU A 105 5.29 -1.04 19.68
CA GLU A 105 5.80 -1.66 20.89
C GLU A 105 7.30 -1.98 20.79
N GLU A 106 7.76 -2.50 19.67
CA GLU A 106 9.17 -2.78 19.39
C GLU A 106 10.01 -1.50 19.37
N VAL A 107 9.54 -0.46 18.66
CA VAL A 107 10.21 0.84 18.60
C VAL A 107 10.27 1.48 19.99
N TYR A 108 9.15 1.49 20.72
CA TYR A 108 9.11 2.07 22.07
C TYR A 108 10.05 1.31 23.03
N SER A 109 10.06 -0.02 22.96
CA SER A 109 10.91 -0.86 23.82
C SER A 109 12.39 -0.64 23.54
N ALA A 110 12.78 -0.54 22.27
CA ALA A 110 14.15 -0.23 21.89
C ALA A 110 14.60 1.14 22.43
N ILE A 111 13.78 2.18 22.26
CA ILE A 111 14.10 3.53 22.77
C ILE A 111 14.16 3.53 24.29
N SER A 112 13.28 2.78 24.96
CA SER A 112 13.27 2.71 26.43
C SER A 112 14.55 2.10 27.02
N GLY A 113 15.27 1.29 26.23
CA GLY A 113 16.59 0.77 26.60
C GLY A 113 17.69 1.84 26.58
N ASP A 114 17.55 2.84 25.71
CA ASP A 114 18.56 3.89 25.51
C ASP A 114 18.24 5.20 26.28
N ASP A 115 16.96 5.61 26.34
CA ASP A 115 16.51 6.82 27.03
C ASP A 115 15.71 6.51 28.30
N THR A 116 16.39 6.64 29.44
CA THR A 116 15.79 6.51 30.78
C THR A 116 14.69 7.53 31.08
N ASN A 117 14.64 8.65 30.36
CA ASN A 117 13.63 9.70 30.52
C ASN A 117 12.45 9.57 29.55
N LEU A 118 12.43 8.55 28.68
CA LEU A 118 11.35 8.34 27.69
C LEU A 118 9.96 8.43 28.34
N ASN A 119 9.75 7.75 29.47
CA ASN A 119 8.48 7.70 30.19
C ASN A 119 7.99 9.06 30.74
N LYS A 120 8.81 10.12 30.69
CA LYS A 120 8.41 11.50 31.02
C LYS A 120 8.07 12.33 29.78
N GLN A 121 8.60 11.96 28.62
CA GLN A 121 8.51 12.73 27.39
C GLN A 121 7.48 12.16 26.41
N MET A 122 7.32 10.85 26.38
CA MET A 122 6.41 10.16 25.46
C MET A 122 5.97 8.82 26.04
N THR A 123 4.69 8.51 25.90
CA THR A 123 4.14 7.18 26.21
C THR A 123 4.02 6.33 24.96
N LYS A 124 3.84 5.01 25.15
CA LYS A 124 3.50 4.10 24.06
C LYS A 124 2.19 4.50 23.37
N GLY A 125 1.21 5.00 24.13
CA GLY A 125 -0.06 5.52 23.60
C GLY A 125 0.13 6.70 22.65
N MET A 126 0.98 7.66 23.03
CA MET A 126 1.34 8.80 22.18
C MET A 126 2.03 8.36 20.88
N LEU A 127 2.95 7.40 20.95
CA LEU A 127 3.62 6.87 19.75
C LEU A 127 2.65 6.09 18.84
N SER A 128 1.72 5.34 19.41
CA SER A 128 0.69 4.62 18.66
C SER A 128 -0.28 5.59 17.95
N TYR A 129 -0.68 6.64 18.65
CA TYR A 129 -1.49 7.71 18.09
C TYR A 129 -0.77 8.38 16.91
N TYR A 130 0.51 8.73 17.09
CA TYR A 130 1.34 9.31 16.03
C TYR A 130 1.44 8.40 14.81
N THR A 131 1.74 7.12 15.02
CA THR A 131 1.86 6.12 13.95
C THR A 131 0.56 5.95 13.18
N THR A 132 -0.57 5.95 13.91
CA THR A 132 -1.91 5.83 13.32
C THR A 132 -2.25 7.05 12.46
N ALA A 133 -1.88 8.26 12.91
CA ALA A 133 -2.08 9.47 12.10
C ALA A 133 -1.24 9.44 10.82
N MET A 134 0.02 9.00 10.90
CA MET A 134 0.89 8.86 9.73
C MET A 134 0.38 7.77 8.77
N LEU A 135 -0.17 6.67 9.29
CA LEU A 135 -0.84 5.64 8.49
C LEU A 135 -2.01 6.22 7.71
N TRP A 136 -2.94 6.92 8.37
CA TRP A 136 -4.08 7.54 7.69
C TRP A 136 -3.66 8.59 6.67
N ALA A 137 -2.66 9.41 6.98
CA ALA A 137 -2.13 10.37 6.03
C ALA A 137 -1.55 9.68 4.78
N ARG A 138 -0.86 8.53 4.96
CA ARG A 138 -0.35 7.70 3.86
C ARG A 138 -1.48 7.11 3.02
N LEU A 139 -2.51 6.54 3.64
CA LEU A 139 -3.66 5.96 2.94
C LEU A 139 -4.41 7.01 2.10
N LEU A 140 -4.62 8.20 2.67
CA LEU A 140 -5.31 9.29 1.98
C LEU A 140 -4.47 9.90 0.86
N ASP A 141 -3.14 10.00 1.03
CA ASP A 141 -2.21 10.42 -0.03
C ASP A 141 -2.28 9.49 -1.25
N ILE A 142 -2.27 8.17 -1.02
CA ILE A 142 -2.42 7.17 -2.09
C ILE A 142 -3.78 7.32 -2.79
N LYS A 143 -4.86 7.45 -2.01
CA LYS A 143 -6.23 7.66 -2.52
C LYS A 143 -6.30 8.92 -3.39
N ALA A 144 -5.70 10.02 -2.95
CA ALA A 144 -5.66 11.28 -3.69
C ALA A 144 -4.87 11.16 -5.01
N LYS A 145 -3.70 10.52 -4.99
CA LYS A 145 -2.83 10.35 -6.17
C LYS A 145 -3.41 9.43 -7.23
N ARG A 146 -4.23 8.44 -6.84
CA ARG A 146 -4.89 7.55 -7.79
C ARG A 146 -5.90 8.28 -8.67
N GLY A 147 -6.56 9.32 -8.14
CA GLY A 147 -7.50 10.16 -8.88
C GLY A 147 -8.80 9.45 -9.34
N ASN A 148 -9.06 8.22 -8.90
CA ASN A 148 -10.26 7.46 -9.25
C ASN A 148 -11.40 7.62 -8.24
N THR A 149 -11.14 8.25 -7.09
CA THR A 149 -12.13 8.50 -6.03
C THR A 149 -11.80 9.83 -5.38
N ASN A 150 -12.82 10.66 -5.18
CA ASN A 150 -12.64 11.94 -4.49
C ASN A 150 -12.47 11.72 -3.00
N LEU A 151 -11.63 12.54 -2.38
CA LEU A 151 -11.57 12.64 -0.92
C LEU A 151 -12.88 13.26 -0.40
N THR A 152 -13.35 12.80 0.76
CA THR A 152 -14.41 13.51 1.49
C THR A 152 -13.89 14.85 2.01
N PHE A 153 -14.80 15.69 2.53
CA PHE A 153 -14.42 16.96 3.12
C PHE A 153 -13.45 16.77 4.30
N GLU A 154 -13.76 15.84 5.21
CA GLU A 154 -12.95 15.53 6.37
C GLU A 154 -11.58 14.96 5.97
N GLU A 155 -11.53 14.10 4.94
CA GLU A 155 -10.28 13.57 4.40
C GLU A 155 -9.39 14.66 3.81
N LEU A 156 -9.98 15.61 3.08
CA LEU A 156 -9.27 16.73 2.49
C LEU A 156 -8.72 17.68 3.57
N GLU A 157 -9.52 18.01 4.59
CA GLU A 157 -9.06 18.82 5.72
C GLU A 157 -7.99 18.10 6.55
N PHE A 158 -8.12 16.78 6.74
CA PHE A 158 -7.09 15.95 7.37
C PHE A 158 -5.77 16.02 6.60
N CYS A 159 -5.82 15.81 5.28
CA CYS A 159 -4.63 15.89 4.43
C CYS A 159 -3.99 17.27 4.50
N LYS A 160 -4.77 18.35 4.40
CA LYS A 160 -4.25 19.71 4.53
C LYS A 160 -3.57 19.94 5.89
N ALA A 161 -4.18 19.49 6.98
CA ALA A 161 -3.65 19.69 8.32
C ALA A 161 -2.33 18.93 8.52
N VAL A 162 -2.21 17.70 8.02
CA VAL A 162 -1.01 16.87 8.22
C VAL A 162 0.09 17.21 7.20
N MET A 163 -0.25 17.33 5.91
CA MET A 163 0.74 17.47 4.83
C MET A 163 1.45 18.84 4.80
N GLN A 164 0.97 19.82 5.56
CA GLN A 164 1.66 21.11 5.72
C GLN A 164 2.96 21.01 6.53
N HIS A 165 3.18 19.91 7.24
CA HIS A 165 4.30 19.72 8.15
C HIS A 165 5.31 18.69 7.64
N GLU A 166 6.55 18.83 8.09
CA GLU A 166 7.58 17.80 7.99
C GLU A 166 7.68 17.06 9.31
N TYR A 167 7.67 15.73 9.26
CA TYR A 167 7.70 14.89 10.44
C TYR A 167 8.97 14.05 10.50
N ASN A 168 9.51 13.86 11.71
CA ASN A 168 10.60 12.91 11.95
C ASN A 168 9.99 11.55 12.30
N ILE A 169 10.24 10.56 11.46
CA ILE A 169 9.67 9.21 11.62
C ILE A 169 10.83 8.22 11.83
N PRO A 170 10.83 7.44 12.92
CA PRO A 170 11.88 6.43 13.12
C PRO A 170 11.80 5.36 12.04
N GLN A 171 12.97 4.89 11.60
CA GLN A 171 13.10 4.04 10.41
C GLN A 171 12.15 2.83 10.37
N PRO A 172 11.89 2.07 11.45
CA PRO A 172 10.97 0.94 11.38
C PRO A 172 9.54 1.35 11.00
N ILE A 173 9.03 2.44 11.57
CA ILE A 173 7.71 2.99 11.24
C ILE A 173 7.70 3.55 9.82
N TYR A 174 8.77 4.25 9.43
CA TYR A 174 8.89 4.77 8.07
C TYR A 174 8.88 3.67 7.01
N LEU A 175 9.61 2.57 7.22
CA LEU A 175 9.64 1.43 6.31
C LEU A 175 8.28 0.73 6.21
N PHE A 176 7.55 0.64 7.32
CA PHE A 176 6.16 0.19 7.32
C PHE A 176 5.28 1.11 6.47
N LEU A 177 5.28 2.42 6.72
CA LEU A 177 4.46 3.36 5.94
C LEU A 177 4.82 3.37 4.44
N LYS A 178 6.12 3.28 4.12
CA LYS A 178 6.63 3.23 2.75
C LYS A 178 6.23 1.93 2.03
N GLY A 179 6.06 0.83 2.76
CA GLY A 179 5.65 -0.45 2.20
C GLY A 179 4.19 -0.46 1.72
N ILE A 180 3.38 0.52 2.12
CA ILE A 180 1.95 0.61 1.78
C ILE A 180 1.79 1.37 0.46
N GLY A 181 1.04 0.81 -0.50
CA GLY A 181 0.81 1.42 -1.81
C GLY A 181 0.41 0.43 -2.90
N GLU A 182 0.42 0.88 -4.13
CA GLU A 182 0.16 0.04 -5.31
C GLU A 182 1.36 -0.86 -5.61
N VAL A 183 1.09 -2.11 -5.94
CA VAL A 183 2.14 -3.12 -6.17
C VAL A 183 2.02 -3.67 -7.57
N LYS A 184 3.14 -3.80 -8.27
CA LYS A 184 3.20 -4.56 -9.52
C LYS A 184 3.46 -6.03 -9.20
N ASP A 185 2.56 -6.89 -9.64
CA ASP A 185 2.75 -8.34 -9.48
C ASP A 185 3.84 -8.86 -10.43
N SER A 186 4.18 -10.15 -10.32
CA SER A 186 5.18 -10.79 -11.18
C SER A 186 4.80 -10.83 -12.67
N THR A 187 3.54 -10.58 -13.01
CA THR A 187 3.05 -10.49 -14.39
C THR A 187 3.13 -9.07 -14.94
N GLY A 188 3.54 -8.08 -14.12
CA GLY A 188 3.59 -6.67 -14.45
C GLY A 188 2.25 -5.94 -14.27
N LYS A 189 1.22 -6.63 -13.77
CA LYS A 189 -0.09 -6.05 -13.51
C LYS A 189 -0.05 -5.24 -12.21
N THR A 190 -0.68 -4.07 -12.23
CA THR A 190 -0.82 -3.24 -11.03
C THR A 190 -1.97 -3.77 -10.17
N VAL A 191 -1.66 -4.11 -8.93
CA VAL A 191 -2.61 -4.41 -7.86
C VAL A 191 -2.79 -3.14 -7.05
N HIS A 192 -4.02 -2.63 -7.06
CA HIS A 192 -4.38 -1.38 -6.41
C HIS A 192 -4.68 -1.61 -4.93
N LEU A 193 -4.19 -0.73 -4.05
CA LEU A 193 -4.62 -0.69 -2.65
C LEU A 193 -6.12 -0.34 -2.57
N GLN A 194 -6.93 -1.09 -1.83
CA GLN A 194 -8.34 -0.75 -1.63
C GLN A 194 -8.48 0.64 -0.99
N ASN A 195 -9.46 1.42 -1.47
CA ASN A 195 -9.75 2.72 -0.87
C ASN A 195 -10.37 2.55 0.51
N HIS A 196 -9.71 3.10 1.51
CA HIS A 196 -10.21 3.17 2.88
C HIS A 196 -10.93 4.50 3.11
N VAL A 197 -11.88 4.49 4.03
CA VAL A 197 -12.62 5.69 4.45
C VAL A 197 -12.06 6.14 5.79
N LEU A 198 -11.69 7.41 5.90
CA LEU A 198 -11.20 7.97 7.17
C LEU A 198 -12.25 7.78 8.29
N PRO A 199 -11.87 7.30 9.49
CA PRO A 199 -12.81 7.10 10.58
C PRO A 199 -13.25 8.45 11.14
N VAL A 200 -14.54 8.78 10.95
CA VAL A 200 -15.13 10.05 11.37
C VAL A 200 -16.38 9.86 12.24
N THR A 201 -16.72 8.62 12.60
CA THR A 201 -17.92 8.34 13.38
C THR A 201 -17.78 8.92 14.78
N VAL A 202 -18.83 9.59 15.24
CA VAL A 202 -18.90 10.21 16.57
C VAL A 202 -19.72 9.34 17.51
N VAL A 203 -19.14 8.99 18.66
CA VAL A 203 -19.78 8.20 19.71
C VAL A 203 -19.61 8.93 21.03
N GLN A 204 -20.70 9.20 21.75
CA GLN A 204 -20.69 9.96 23.02
C GLN A 204 -19.90 11.29 22.92
N GLY A 205 -20.11 12.05 21.83
CA GLY A 205 -19.48 13.36 21.62
C GLY A 205 -18.01 13.31 21.19
N MET A 206 -17.50 12.13 20.87
CA MET A 206 -16.10 11.86 20.58
C MET A 206 -15.97 11.25 19.19
N GLY A 207 -15.20 11.87 18.28
CA GLY A 207 -14.98 11.39 16.91
C GLY A 207 -13.83 10.40 16.76
N GLY A 208 -13.57 9.97 15.52
CA GLY A 208 -12.41 9.17 15.12
C GLY A 208 -12.63 7.66 15.05
N TYR A 209 -13.88 7.18 15.13
CA TYR A 209 -14.21 5.75 15.13
C TYR A 209 -14.66 5.26 13.75
N HIS A 210 -14.45 3.97 13.47
CA HIS A 210 -14.88 3.34 12.21
C HIS A 210 -16.40 3.23 12.11
N SER A 211 -17.06 3.03 13.24
CA SER A 211 -18.50 2.80 13.36
C SER A 211 -19.01 3.22 14.74
N ALA A 212 -20.33 3.19 14.94
CA ALA A 212 -20.95 3.57 16.22
C ALA A 212 -20.72 2.52 17.33
N ALA A 213 -20.49 1.26 16.95
CA ALA A 213 -20.21 0.14 17.86
C ALA A 213 -19.39 -0.95 17.16
N ILE A 214 -18.64 -1.73 17.93
CA ILE A 214 -17.99 -2.96 17.45
C ILE A 214 -19.04 -4.06 17.40
N ASP A 215 -19.36 -4.55 16.20
CA ASP A 215 -20.35 -5.60 15.98
C ASP A 215 -19.86 -6.60 14.92
N ALA A 216 -20.72 -7.55 14.55
CA ALA A 216 -20.39 -8.59 13.56
C ALA A 216 -20.07 -8.03 12.16
N GLU A 217 -20.47 -6.80 11.84
CA GLU A 217 -20.20 -6.19 10.53
C GLU A 217 -18.88 -5.41 10.54
N HIS A 218 -18.59 -4.72 11.64
CA HIS A 218 -17.51 -3.73 11.70
C HIS A 218 -16.27 -4.17 12.48
N HIS A 219 -16.31 -5.31 13.19
CA HIS A 219 -15.18 -5.72 14.05
C HIS A 219 -13.84 -5.84 13.31
N ASN A 220 -13.84 -6.34 12.08
CA ASN A 220 -12.61 -6.49 11.29
C ASN A 220 -11.89 -5.16 11.10
N LEU A 221 -12.62 -4.05 10.96
CA LEU A 221 -12.03 -2.72 10.83
C LEU A 221 -11.22 -2.35 12.08
N TYR A 222 -11.69 -2.71 13.27
CA TYR A 222 -11.01 -2.46 14.53
C TYR A 222 -9.87 -3.44 14.83
N GLU A 223 -9.85 -4.60 14.16
CA GLU A 223 -8.79 -5.61 14.26
C GLU A 223 -7.66 -5.37 13.26
N GLU A 224 -7.97 -4.75 12.11
CA GLU A 224 -7.04 -4.63 10.98
C GLU A 224 -6.58 -3.22 10.72
N ILE A 225 -7.35 -2.20 11.11
CA ILE A 225 -7.08 -0.81 10.74
C ILE A 225 -7.10 0.06 12.00
N PRO A 226 -5.94 0.48 12.52
CA PRO A 226 -5.89 1.40 13.65
C PRO A 226 -6.70 2.67 13.40
N SER A 227 -7.45 3.12 14.40
CA SER A 227 -8.23 4.36 14.33
C SER A 227 -7.75 5.37 15.36
N LEU A 228 -7.82 6.65 15.00
CA LEU A 228 -7.44 7.73 15.91
C LEU A 228 -8.40 7.82 17.11
N GLY A 229 -9.66 7.41 16.98
CA GLY A 229 -10.62 7.32 18.09
C GLY A 229 -10.13 6.40 19.21
N ILE A 230 -9.73 5.17 18.86
CA ILE A 230 -9.21 4.19 19.85
C ILE A 230 -7.89 4.67 20.46
N CYS A 231 -6.95 5.16 19.65
CA CYS A 231 -5.70 5.72 20.18
C CYS A 231 -5.93 6.97 21.03
N GLY A 232 -6.94 7.78 20.66
CA GLY A 232 -7.42 8.95 21.37
C GLY A 232 -7.90 8.62 22.78
N ASP A 233 -8.72 7.57 22.92
CA ASP A 233 -9.21 7.09 24.22
C ASP A 233 -8.07 6.67 25.16
N ILE A 234 -6.99 6.13 24.60
CA ILE A 234 -5.80 5.74 25.36
C ILE A 234 -5.05 6.97 25.84
N VAL A 235 -4.73 7.93 24.96
CA VAL A 235 -4.01 9.14 25.39
C VAL A 235 -4.84 10.01 26.34
N MET A 236 -6.18 10.00 26.21
CA MET A 236 -7.07 10.62 27.20
C MET A 236 -6.97 9.95 28.56
N ALA A 237 -6.95 8.61 28.62
CA ALA A 237 -6.72 7.90 29.87
C ALA A 237 -5.32 8.21 30.44
N GLU A 238 -4.29 8.31 29.60
CA GLU A 238 -2.94 8.69 30.05
C GLU A 238 -2.86 10.12 30.61
N ALA A 239 -3.76 11.02 30.19
CA ALA A 239 -3.90 12.37 30.75
C ALA A 239 -4.67 12.40 32.09
N SER A 240 -5.25 11.28 32.53
CA SER A 240 -6.04 11.20 33.76
C SER A 240 -5.19 11.27 35.02
N GLU A 241 -5.79 11.76 36.10
CA GLU A 241 -5.17 11.77 37.42
C GLU A 241 -5.17 10.41 38.13
N ALA A 242 -5.89 9.43 37.58
CA ALA A 242 -6.06 8.10 38.17
C ALA A 242 -4.72 7.36 38.35
N VAL A 243 -4.60 6.63 39.48
CA VAL A 243 -3.42 5.78 39.76
C VAL A 243 -3.29 4.64 38.75
N GLN A 244 -4.43 4.08 38.34
CA GLN A 244 -4.51 3.10 37.25
C GLN A 244 -5.53 3.61 36.24
N PRO A 245 -5.09 4.41 35.25
CA PRO A 245 -5.99 4.89 34.23
C PRO A 245 -6.59 3.74 33.42
N VAL A 246 -7.87 3.87 33.07
CA VAL A 246 -8.57 2.90 32.23
C VAL A 246 -9.12 3.65 31.02
N PRO A 247 -8.75 3.26 29.79
CA PRO A 247 -9.36 3.81 28.58
C PRO A 247 -10.86 3.58 28.57
N ASN A 248 -11.61 4.64 28.29
CA ASN A 248 -13.04 4.53 28.01
C ASN A 248 -13.24 4.32 26.50
N PHE A 249 -13.17 3.07 26.04
CA PHE A 249 -13.46 2.73 24.66
C PHE A 249 -14.97 2.78 24.40
N ARG A 250 -15.42 3.85 23.76
CA ARG A 250 -16.86 4.19 23.63
C ARG A 250 -17.65 3.27 22.70
N VAL A 251 -16.95 2.51 21.87
CA VAL A 251 -17.51 1.62 20.85
C VAL A 251 -17.69 0.17 21.33
N LEU A 252 -17.27 -0.14 22.56
CA LEU A 252 -17.38 -1.50 23.09
C LEU A 252 -18.85 -1.90 23.33
N PRO A 253 -19.25 -3.11 22.95
CA PRO A 253 -20.55 -3.65 23.32
C PRO A 253 -20.74 -3.72 24.85
N PRO A 254 -21.98 -3.63 25.34
CA PRO A 254 -22.27 -3.80 26.76
C PRO A 254 -21.72 -5.13 27.30
N ASN A 255 -21.19 -5.11 28.52
CA ASN A 255 -20.64 -6.28 29.21
C ASN A 255 -19.44 -6.94 28.50
N THR A 256 -18.69 -6.19 27.70
CA THR A 256 -17.44 -6.64 27.07
C THR A 256 -16.24 -5.83 27.54
N ARG A 257 -15.05 -6.34 27.30
CA ARG A 257 -13.79 -5.62 27.46
C ARG A 257 -12.96 -5.75 26.19
N ALA A 258 -12.15 -4.72 25.91
CA ALA A 258 -11.22 -4.74 24.79
C ALA A 258 -10.10 -5.75 25.03
N THR A 259 -9.78 -6.56 24.03
CA THR A 259 -8.58 -7.41 24.02
C THR A 259 -7.42 -6.63 23.41
N ARG A 260 -6.22 -7.23 23.39
CA ARG A 260 -5.07 -6.68 22.67
C ARG A 260 -5.20 -6.77 21.14
N ALA A 261 -6.19 -7.49 20.61
CA ALA A 261 -6.46 -7.52 19.18
C ALA A 261 -7.23 -6.27 18.69
N LEU A 262 -7.75 -5.44 19.62
CA LEU A 262 -8.25 -4.11 19.28
C LEU A 262 -7.06 -3.21 18.90
N CYS A 263 -6.96 -2.82 17.63
CA CYS A 263 -5.88 -2.00 17.12
C CYS A 263 -5.74 -0.68 17.92
N GLY A 264 -4.57 -0.50 18.53
CA GLY A 264 -4.25 0.62 19.40
C GLY A 264 -4.27 0.27 20.89
N ASN A 265 -4.96 -0.79 21.32
CA ASN A 265 -5.01 -1.19 22.73
C ASN A 265 -3.78 -2.02 23.16
N PHE A 266 -2.98 -1.46 24.06
CA PHE A 266 -1.79 -2.13 24.62
C PHE A 266 -2.05 -2.87 25.95
N GLY A 267 -3.30 -2.86 26.43
CA GLY A 267 -3.67 -3.43 27.72
C GLY A 267 -3.59 -2.40 28.87
N PRO A 268 -3.40 -2.86 30.13
CA PRO A 268 -3.47 -1.99 31.30
C PRO A 268 -2.48 -0.83 31.27
N ILE A 269 -2.98 0.37 31.62
CA ILE A 269 -2.17 1.58 31.74
C ILE A 269 -1.72 1.71 33.18
N GLY A 270 -0.40 1.66 33.40
CA GLY A 270 0.19 1.91 34.72
C GLY A 270 0.16 3.40 35.10
N ALA A 271 0.49 3.71 36.35
CA ALA A 271 0.58 5.07 36.85
C ALA A 271 1.44 5.95 35.94
N ARG A 272 0.92 7.13 35.59
CA ARG A 272 1.59 8.08 34.70
C ARG A 272 2.35 9.14 35.48
N LYS A 273 3.50 9.53 34.93
CA LYS A 273 4.32 10.64 35.43
C LYS A 273 3.57 11.95 35.19
N GLU A 274 3.74 12.90 36.10
CA GLU A 274 3.06 14.19 36.02
C GLU A 274 3.45 14.95 34.75
N GLU A 275 4.71 14.83 34.32
CA GLU A 275 5.23 15.45 33.12
C GLU A 275 4.45 15.06 31.86
N VAL A 276 4.02 13.80 31.75
CA VAL A 276 3.20 13.30 30.63
C VAL A 276 1.82 13.94 30.66
N ARG A 277 1.22 14.09 31.84
CA ARG A 277 -0.10 14.72 31.98
C ARG A 277 -0.04 16.18 31.59
N ILE A 278 0.96 16.92 32.09
CA ILE A 278 1.20 18.32 31.73
C ILE A 278 1.41 18.45 30.21
N LEU A 279 2.19 17.55 29.60
CA LEU A 279 2.41 17.55 28.15
C LEU A 279 1.11 17.37 27.38
N LEU A 280 0.31 16.34 27.71
CA LEU A 280 -0.97 16.08 27.05
C LEU A 280 -1.97 17.23 27.24
N GLN A 281 -2.05 17.80 28.44
CA GLN A 281 -2.89 18.97 28.72
C GLN A 281 -2.42 20.20 27.92
N SER A 282 -1.10 20.39 27.74
CA SER A 282 -0.57 21.52 26.95
C SER A 282 -0.96 21.49 25.47
N VAL A 283 -1.32 20.31 24.95
CA VAL A 283 -1.85 20.12 23.59
C VAL A 283 -3.38 19.97 23.55
N GLY A 284 -4.05 20.22 24.68
CA GLY A 284 -5.51 20.19 24.80
C GLY A 284 -6.12 18.80 24.91
N ILE A 285 -5.37 17.83 25.45
CA ILE A 285 -5.85 16.47 25.72
C ILE A 285 -6.01 16.30 27.23
N HIS A 286 -7.24 16.02 27.65
CA HIS A 286 -7.64 15.81 29.04
C HIS A 286 -8.35 14.46 29.18
N ALA A 287 -8.64 14.05 30.41
CA ALA A 287 -9.34 12.79 30.69
C ALA A 287 -10.75 12.70 30.05
N ASN A 288 -11.41 13.85 29.84
CA ASN A 288 -12.78 13.97 29.36
C ASN A 288 -12.97 14.91 28.17
N ALA A 289 -11.90 15.57 27.69
CA ALA A 289 -11.93 16.50 26.58
C ALA A 289 -10.73 16.26 25.66
N PHE A 290 -10.94 16.43 24.35
CA PHE A 290 -9.89 16.26 23.36
C PHE A 290 -10.03 17.36 22.31
N ASN A 291 -9.04 18.24 22.20
CA ASN A 291 -9.01 19.27 21.17
C ASN A 291 -8.63 18.64 19.84
N GLU A 292 -9.55 18.66 18.89
CA GLU A 292 -9.35 18.16 17.54
C GLU A 292 -8.97 19.30 16.59
N THR A 293 -7.96 19.09 15.75
CA THR A 293 -7.59 20.01 14.66
C THR A 293 -8.61 19.96 13.52
N VAL A 294 -9.12 18.76 13.21
CA VAL A 294 -10.18 18.54 12.22
C VAL A 294 -11.31 17.80 12.92
N GLY A 295 -12.49 18.43 12.96
CA GLY A 295 -13.63 17.91 13.71
C GLY A 295 -14.01 16.49 13.30
N ASN A 296 -14.41 15.69 14.29
CA ASN A 296 -14.82 14.29 14.20
C ASN A 296 -13.72 13.28 13.81
N THR A 297 -12.50 13.72 13.52
CA THR A 297 -11.42 12.80 13.06
C THR A 297 -10.52 12.30 14.20
N ARG A 298 -10.64 12.90 15.40
CA ARG A 298 -9.70 12.73 16.51
C ARG A 298 -8.26 13.17 16.20
N LEU A 299 -8.01 13.91 15.13
CA LEU A 299 -6.68 14.44 14.80
C LEU A 299 -6.29 15.59 15.72
N ASN A 300 -5.06 15.59 16.25
CA ASN A 300 -4.45 16.67 17.01
C ASN A 300 -3.02 16.86 16.51
N ILE A 301 -2.82 17.88 15.67
CA ILE A 301 -1.52 18.17 15.04
C ILE A 301 -0.44 18.52 16.07
N ASN A 302 -0.82 19.16 17.19
CA ASN A 302 0.14 19.54 18.23
C ASN A 302 0.77 18.31 18.90
N LEU A 303 -0.02 17.25 19.16
CA LEU A 303 0.50 15.98 19.65
C LEU A 303 1.44 15.32 18.63
N LEU A 304 1.07 15.34 17.33
CA LEU A 304 1.95 14.81 16.29
C LEU A 304 3.29 15.55 16.23
N GLN A 305 3.26 16.88 16.33
CA GLN A 305 4.47 17.68 16.35
C GLN A 305 5.33 17.37 17.57
N LYS A 306 4.73 17.24 18.77
CA LYS A 306 5.48 16.88 20.00
C LYS A 306 6.19 15.54 19.87
N VAL A 307 5.52 14.52 19.34
CA VAL A 307 6.13 13.20 19.11
C VAL A 307 7.22 13.27 18.04
N SER A 308 6.99 14.00 16.95
CA SER A 308 7.99 14.23 15.90
C SER A 308 9.22 15.00 16.39
N ASP A 309 9.04 16.00 17.26
CA ASP A 309 10.13 16.78 17.84
C ASP A 309 11.01 15.93 18.74
N TYR A 310 10.40 15.00 19.50
CA TYR A 310 11.15 14.00 20.27
C TYR A 310 12.06 13.17 19.36
N PHE A 311 11.54 12.69 18.22
CA PHE A 311 12.33 11.92 17.26
C PHE A 311 13.42 12.73 16.57
N ALA A 312 13.34 14.06 16.50
CA ALA A 312 14.42 14.87 15.96
C ALA A 312 15.74 14.69 16.74
N GLY A 313 15.64 14.45 18.06
CA GLY A 313 16.79 14.29 18.96
C GLY A 313 17.10 12.84 19.36
N CYS A 314 16.27 11.86 18.99
CA CYS A 314 16.42 10.47 19.42
C CYS A 314 17.44 9.69 18.57
N PRO A 315 18.56 9.19 19.14
CA PRO A 315 19.60 8.52 18.36
C PRO A 315 19.38 7.01 18.15
N THR A 316 18.41 6.39 18.84
CA THR A 316 18.19 4.93 18.80
C THR A 316 17.98 4.40 17.39
N PHE A 317 17.26 5.15 16.56
CA PHE A 317 17.01 4.81 15.17
C PHE A 317 17.50 5.93 14.27
N ARG A 318 17.80 5.58 13.01
CA ARG A 318 17.80 6.57 11.94
C ARG A 318 16.38 7.15 11.84
N ASN A 319 16.24 8.46 11.93
CA ASN A 319 14.97 9.14 11.75
C ASN A 319 14.92 9.77 10.35
N GLU A 320 13.87 9.48 9.60
CA GLU A 320 13.66 10.09 8.29
C GLU A 320 12.83 11.35 8.47
N LYS A 321 13.25 12.44 7.84
CA LYS A 321 12.47 13.68 7.76
C LYS A 321 11.55 13.59 6.55
N VAL A 322 10.25 13.43 6.78
CA VAL A 322 9.28 13.03 5.76
C VAL A 322 8.25 14.13 5.54
N LYS A 323 8.06 14.49 4.28
CA LYS A 323 6.82 15.09 3.77
C LYS A 323 5.97 13.96 3.19
N LEU A 324 4.80 13.72 3.76
CA LEU A 324 4.00 12.55 3.40
C LEU A 324 3.47 12.61 1.97
N ASP A 325 3.20 13.81 1.45
CA ASP A 325 2.80 14.06 0.06
C ASP A 325 3.94 13.83 -0.95
N ALA A 326 5.19 13.75 -0.50
CA ALA A 326 6.34 13.43 -1.35
C ALA A 326 6.55 11.92 -1.56
N LEU A 327 5.86 11.06 -0.81
CA LEU A 327 5.96 9.61 -0.98
C LEU A 327 5.30 9.16 -2.30
N THR A 328 5.84 8.16 -2.97
CA THR A 328 5.26 7.67 -4.25
C THR A 328 3.97 6.88 -3.99
N ILE A 329 3.12 6.69 -5.01
CA ILE A 329 1.93 5.83 -4.88
C ILE A 329 2.30 4.33 -4.76
N GLU A 330 3.51 3.96 -5.15
CA GLU A 330 4.02 2.60 -5.14
C GLU A 330 4.26 2.09 -3.70
N GLY A 331 3.92 0.82 -3.46
CA GLY A 331 4.19 0.09 -2.23
C GLY A 331 5.11 -1.11 -2.47
N ASP A 332 5.26 -1.96 -1.46
CA ASP A 332 6.16 -3.12 -1.49
C ASP A 332 5.43 -4.42 -1.85
N ALA A 333 6.13 -5.32 -2.55
CA ALA A 333 5.63 -6.66 -2.91
C ALA A 333 5.28 -7.54 -1.70
N ALA A 334 5.82 -7.22 -0.52
CA ALA A 334 5.44 -7.84 0.74
C ALA A 334 3.92 -7.74 1.02
N GLN A 335 3.24 -6.70 0.51
CA GLN A 335 1.78 -6.56 0.62
C GLN A 335 1.01 -7.66 -0.10
N LEU A 336 1.62 -8.41 -1.03
CA LEU A 336 0.98 -9.51 -1.76
C LEU A 336 1.31 -10.89 -1.17
N THR A 337 2.06 -10.94 -0.07
CA THR A 337 2.47 -12.18 0.57
C THR A 337 1.59 -12.46 1.78
N ARG A 338 0.86 -13.58 1.74
CA ARG A 338 -0.08 -13.99 2.78
C ARG A 338 0.63 -14.76 3.88
N SER A 339 0.55 -14.26 5.11
CA SER A 339 0.97 -14.96 6.31
C SER A 339 -0.14 -15.90 6.79
N ILE A 340 0.14 -17.21 6.78
CA ILE A 340 -0.83 -18.23 7.19
C ILE A 340 -0.39 -18.84 8.52
N PRO A 341 -1.22 -18.80 9.58
CA PRO A 341 -0.96 -19.54 10.81
C PRO A 341 -0.78 -21.03 10.54
N THR A 342 0.17 -21.66 11.22
CA THR A 342 0.42 -23.11 11.08
C THR A 342 -0.35 -23.92 12.12
N ASN A 343 -0.50 -25.22 11.86
CA ASN A 343 -1.08 -26.18 12.82
C ASN A 343 -0.20 -26.42 14.07
N GLU A 344 1.00 -25.84 14.12
CA GLU A 344 1.88 -25.88 15.29
C GLU A 344 1.34 -25.00 16.44
N ASN A 345 0.45 -24.06 16.11
CA ASN A 345 -0.25 -23.24 17.09
C ASN A 345 -1.34 -24.05 17.77
N VAL A 346 -1.07 -24.54 18.98
CA VAL A 346 -2.01 -25.38 19.74
C VAL A 346 -2.67 -24.68 20.92
N ILE A 347 -2.13 -23.53 21.35
CA ILE A 347 -2.61 -22.79 22.52
C ILE A 347 -3.69 -21.79 22.07
N PRO A 348 -4.97 -22.01 22.44
CA PRO A 348 -6.04 -21.05 22.16
C PRO A 348 -5.75 -19.69 22.81
N GLY A 349 -6.18 -18.61 22.15
CA GLY A 349 -5.96 -17.24 22.63
C GLY A 349 -4.52 -16.72 22.47
N THR A 350 -3.58 -17.51 21.92
CA THR A 350 -2.26 -17.00 21.54
C THR A 350 -2.44 -15.88 20.52
N LYS A 351 -1.81 -14.73 20.77
CA LYS A 351 -1.95 -13.59 19.86
C LYS A 351 -1.43 -13.95 18.48
N TRP A 352 -2.08 -13.39 17.48
CA TRP A 352 -1.70 -13.67 16.10
C TRP A 352 -0.25 -13.32 15.75
N THR A 353 0.28 -12.25 16.34
CA THR A 353 1.68 -11.82 16.16
C THR A 353 2.69 -12.75 16.81
N GLU A 354 2.23 -13.61 17.71
CA GLU A 354 3.03 -14.62 18.42
C GLU A 354 2.83 -16.02 17.81
N LEU A 355 1.97 -16.16 16.80
CA LEU A 355 1.75 -17.43 16.12
C LEU A 355 2.92 -17.79 15.22
N VAL A 356 3.18 -19.09 15.12
CA VAL A 356 4.03 -19.65 14.08
C VAL A 356 3.28 -19.52 12.75
N ILE A 357 3.71 -18.57 11.92
CA ILE A 357 3.15 -18.28 10.60
C ILE A 357 4.08 -18.76 9.49
N ARG A 358 3.51 -19.18 8.35
CA ARG A 358 4.23 -19.46 7.11
C ARG A 358 3.76 -18.49 6.04
N PRO A 359 4.66 -17.64 5.52
CA PRO A 359 4.29 -16.73 4.45
C PRO A 359 4.19 -17.51 3.13
N THR A 360 3.18 -17.18 2.33
CA THR A 360 2.86 -17.81 1.05
C THR A 360 2.61 -16.72 0.02
N SER A 361 3.10 -16.93 -1.19
CA SER A 361 2.86 -16.01 -2.30
C SER A 361 2.47 -16.78 -3.55
N ALA A 362 1.62 -16.16 -4.38
CA ALA A 362 1.29 -16.67 -5.71
C ALA A 362 2.46 -16.50 -6.70
N SER A 363 3.46 -15.68 -6.34
CA SER A 363 4.64 -15.38 -7.16
C SER A 363 5.90 -15.97 -6.54
N ALA A 364 6.89 -16.29 -7.38
CA ALA A 364 8.22 -16.66 -6.93
C ALA A 364 8.96 -15.44 -6.38
N ASN A 365 8.65 -15.08 -5.13
CA ASN A 365 9.26 -13.96 -4.43
C ASN A 365 10.61 -14.36 -3.81
N GLY A 366 11.53 -13.39 -3.71
CA GLY A 366 12.80 -13.59 -3.02
C GLY A 366 12.63 -13.70 -1.50
N VAL A 367 13.63 -14.29 -0.82
CA VAL A 367 13.65 -14.45 0.65
C VAL A 367 13.48 -13.12 1.38
N THR A 368 13.99 -12.02 0.82
CA THR A 368 13.85 -10.67 1.38
C THR A 368 12.41 -10.20 1.44
N VAL A 369 11.59 -10.49 0.41
CA VAL A 369 10.17 -10.15 0.37
C VAL A 369 9.39 -10.98 1.39
N PHE A 370 9.72 -12.26 1.52
CA PHE A 370 9.13 -13.12 2.56
C PHE A 370 9.49 -12.63 3.97
N GLY A 371 10.75 -12.27 4.22
CA GLY A 371 11.18 -11.67 5.48
C GLY A 371 10.47 -10.35 5.78
N ALA A 372 10.35 -9.46 4.78
CA ALA A 372 9.60 -8.21 4.93
C ALA A 372 8.11 -8.46 5.23
N SER A 373 7.49 -9.44 4.56
CA SER A 373 6.07 -9.78 4.81
C SER A 373 5.83 -10.30 6.23
N TYR A 374 6.78 -11.05 6.78
CA TYR A 374 6.72 -11.53 8.17
C TYR A 374 6.77 -10.37 9.17
N VAL A 375 7.68 -9.40 8.95
CA VAL A 375 7.86 -8.25 9.85
C VAL A 375 6.67 -7.28 9.75
N MET A 376 6.22 -6.98 8.53
CA MET A 376 5.22 -5.93 8.25
C MET A 376 3.77 -6.42 8.37
N GLY A 377 3.50 -7.71 8.19
CA GLY A 377 2.19 -8.31 8.47
C GLY A 377 1.02 -7.82 7.60
N TYR A 378 1.27 -7.28 6.41
CA TYR A 378 0.24 -6.66 5.54
C TYR A 378 -0.87 -7.59 5.06
N GLN A 379 -0.65 -8.91 5.03
CA GLN A 379 -1.72 -9.87 4.76
C GLN A 379 -1.59 -11.01 5.72
N LEU A 380 -2.58 -11.14 6.57
CA LEU A 380 -2.64 -12.17 7.58
C LEU A 380 -3.95 -12.91 7.45
N ARG A 381 -3.85 -14.22 7.30
CA ARG A 381 -5.02 -15.09 7.25
C ARG A 381 -5.49 -15.34 8.68
N LYS A 382 -6.67 -14.85 9.03
CA LYS A 382 -7.28 -15.12 10.34
C LYS A 382 -7.96 -16.49 10.29
N GLU A 383 -7.37 -17.48 10.93
CA GLU A 383 -7.94 -18.83 11.07
C GLU A 383 -8.14 -19.20 12.54
N ALA A 384 -9.20 -19.93 12.84
CA ALA A 384 -9.45 -20.41 14.19
C ALA A 384 -8.34 -21.38 14.63
N ILE A 385 -7.89 -21.25 15.87
CA ILE A 385 -6.99 -22.23 16.48
C ILE A 385 -7.86 -23.22 17.24
N ASN A 386 -7.90 -24.49 16.79
CA ASN A 386 -8.75 -25.53 17.38
C ASN A 386 -10.24 -25.12 17.48
N GLY A 387 -10.73 -24.35 16.49
CA GLY A 387 -12.12 -23.85 16.47
C GLY A 387 -12.37 -22.61 17.34
N ASP A 388 -11.34 -22.08 18.01
CA ASP A 388 -11.41 -20.84 18.78
C ASP A 388 -10.90 -19.64 17.96
N HIS A 389 -11.69 -18.56 17.92
CA HIS A 389 -11.38 -17.30 17.25
C HIS A 389 -10.96 -16.20 18.25
N SER A 390 -10.84 -16.52 19.53
CA SER A 390 -10.46 -15.57 20.59
C SER A 390 -9.11 -14.88 20.34
N ASN A 391 -8.21 -15.52 19.59
CA ASN A 391 -6.92 -14.98 19.17
C ASN A 391 -7.02 -13.76 18.23
N TRP A 392 -8.16 -13.58 17.56
CA TRP A 392 -8.40 -12.50 16.60
C TRP A 392 -9.39 -11.45 17.12
N CYS A 393 -10.26 -11.85 18.04
CA CYS A 393 -11.38 -11.04 18.44
C CYS A 393 -10.93 -9.82 19.25
N CYS A 394 -11.26 -8.62 18.77
CA CYS A 394 -10.94 -7.35 19.45
C CYS A 394 -11.70 -7.12 20.77
N VAL A 395 -12.69 -7.97 21.08
CA VAL A 395 -13.52 -7.90 22.28
C VAL A 395 -13.65 -9.25 22.96
N GLU A 396 -13.78 -9.28 24.27
CA GLU A 396 -14.10 -10.49 25.02
C GLU A 396 -15.17 -10.21 26.07
N SER A 397 -15.90 -11.24 26.48
CA SER A 397 -16.96 -11.08 27.47
C SER A 397 -16.38 -10.77 28.85
N ALA A 398 -16.95 -9.76 29.53
CA ALA A 398 -16.56 -9.41 30.89
C ALA A 398 -17.13 -10.40 31.93
N ALA A 399 -18.13 -11.20 31.56
CA ALA A 399 -18.76 -12.21 32.41
C ALA A 399 -18.74 -13.59 31.73
N ALA A 400 -18.41 -14.64 32.48
CA ALA A 400 -18.30 -16.02 31.97
C ALA A 400 -19.59 -16.62 31.36
N ALA A 401 -20.74 -15.93 31.46
CA ALA A 401 -22.05 -16.47 31.14
C ALA A 401 -22.60 -16.11 29.74
N GLN A 402 -21.93 -15.25 28.98
CA GLN A 402 -22.35 -14.87 27.62
C GLN A 402 -21.11 -14.79 26.74
N PRO A 403 -20.68 -15.89 26.09
CA PRO A 403 -19.66 -15.79 25.05
C PRO A 403 -20.24 -14.90 23.95
N TRP A 404 -19.73 -13.67 23.84
CA TRP A 404 -19.96 -12.85 22.66
C TRP A 404 -19.60 -13.71 21.44
N ILE A 405 -20.55 -13.83 20.52
CA ILE A 405 -20.64 -14.93 19.55
C ILE A 405 -19.43 -14.91 18.61
N THR A 406 -18.38 -15.66 18.96
CA THR A 406 -17.22 -15.94 18.10
C THR A 406 -17.58 -16.85 16.92
N HIS A 407 -18.74 -17.51 16.94
CA HIS A 407 -19.19 -18.42 15.88
C HIS A 407 -19.72 -17.74 14.61
N GLY A 408 -20.13 -16.47 14.68
CA GLY A 408 -20.77 -15.75 13.56
C GLY A 408 -19.83 -14.88 12.71
N TRP A 409 -18.59 -14.67 13.16
CA TRP A 409 -17.65 -13.71 12.56
C TRP A 409 -16.82 -14.33 11.41
N THR A 410 -17.19 -15.55 10.99
CA THR A 410 -16.51 -16.41 10.02
C THR A 410 -16.70 -16.03 8.55
N THR A 411 -17.55 -15.04 8.21
CA THR A 411 -18.09 -14.91 6.84
C THR A 411 -17.36 -13.95 5.89
N ARG A 412 -16.23 -13.33 6.26
CA ARG A 412 -15.45 -12.47 5.33
C ARG A 412 -13.94 -12.76 5.28
N LEU A 413 -13.53 -13.96 5.68
CA LEU A 413 -12.12 -14.38 5.74
C LEU A 413 -11.48 -14.74 4.38
N ASP A 414 -12.26 -14.74 3.30
CA ASP A 414 -11.81 -15.09 1.93
C ASP A 414 -11.72 -13.87 0.98
N ARG A 415 -11.35 -12.68 1.47
CA ARG A 415 -10.94 -11.57 0.59
C ARG A 415 -9.44 -11.57 0.35
#